data_AF-A0A1C7FGA3-F1
#
_entry.id   AF-A0A1C7FGA3-F1
#
_cell.length_a   1.000
_cell.length_b   1.000
_cell.length_c   1.000
_cell.angle_alpha   90.00
_cell.angle_beta   90.00
_cell.angle_gamma   90.00
#
_symmetry.space_group_name_H-M   'P 1'
#
loop_
_entity.id
_entity.type
_entity.pdbx_description
1 polymer ?
#
loop_
_entity_poly.entity_id
_entity_poly.type
_entity_poly.pdbx_seq_one_letter_code
_entity_poly.pdbx_strand_id
1 'polypeptide(L)'
;MKKVVMCLSVALLSMPALCTESSSNEMEDPCTVAGGGAMAGYLCVEQKMQEADKALNASYQQAIKRITAEEEWANAELVAPFRAAQRAWLKFRDTECEFYGLSTGANGGWTGVQIEECKLAMTEERTKYFNSVFYL
;
A
#
# COMPACT_ATOMS: atom_id res chain seq x y z
N MET A 1 -30.25 -6.77 10.86
CA MET A 1 -29.77 -8.02 10.25
C MET A 1 -30.40 -9.19 11.00
N LYS A 2 -31.09 -10.09 10.30
CA LYS A 2 -31.84 -11.22 10.91
C LYS A 2 -30.84 -12.22 11.50
N LYS A 3 -30.87 -12.44 12.83
CA LYS A 3 -30.07 -13.48 13.50
C LYS A 3 -30.66 -14.84 13.11
N VAL A 4 -29.95 -15.62 12.30
CA VAL A 4 -30.34 -17.01 11.99
C VAL A 4 -29.75 -17.89 13.08
N VAL A 5 -30.60 -18.44 13.94
CA VAL A 5 -30.24 -19.42 14.97
C VAL A 5 -30.47 -20.81 14.38
N MET A 6 -29.41 -21.59 14.16
CA MET A 6 -29.50 -22.97 13.69
C MET A 6 -29.15 -23.91 14.85
N CYS A 7 -30.17 -24.43 15.53
CA CYS A 7 -30.01 -25.48 16.53
C CYS A 7 -30.14 -26.85 15.85
N LEU A 8 -29.08 -27.66 15.83
CA LEU A 8 -29.18 -29.06 15.47
C LEU A 8 -29.75 -29.84 16.66
N SER A 9 -30.99 -30.30 16.53
CA SER A 9 -31.67 -31.12 17.54
C SER A 9 -31.11 -32.55 17.52
N VAL A 10 -30.17 -32.86 18.42
CA VAL A 10 -29.85 -34.25 18.77
C VAL A 10 -30.54 -34.56 20.10
N ALA A 11 -31.51 -35.47 20.04
CA ALA A 11 -32.31 -35.86 21.19
C ALA A 11 -31.50 -36.76 22.16
N LEU A 12 -31.76 -36.56 23.45
CA LEU A 12 -31.54 -37.45 24.60
C LEU A 12 -30.11 -37.55 25.16
N LEU A 13 -29.78 -36.62 26.07
CA LEU A 13 -29.28 -36.81 27.44
C LEU A 13 -28.78 -35.45 27.97
N SER A 14 -29.05 -35.11 29.23
CA SER A 14 -28.90 -33.77 29.79
C SER A 14 -27.45 -33.26 29.75
N MET A 15 -27.17 -32.35 28.82
CA MET A 15 -25.96 -31.52 28.80
C MET A 15 -26.38 -30.07 28.56
N PRO A 16 -25.84 -29.08 29.30
CA PRO A 16 -26.12 -27.68 29.02
C PRO A 16 -25.67 -27.34 27.60
N ALA A 17 -26.57 -26.74 26.82
CA ALA A 17 -26.30 -26.29 25.48
C ALA A 17 -25.20 -25.22 25.51
N LEU A 18 -23.97 -25.59 25.16
CA LEU A 18 -22.93 -24.61 24.81
C LEU A 18 -23.28 -24.07 23.42
N CYS A 19 -24.01 -22.95 23.38
CA CYS A 19 -24.00 -22.08 22.23
C CYS A 19 -22.58 -21.51 22.10
N THR A 20 -21.81 -21.98 21.13
CA THR A 20 -20.57 -21.30 20.73
C THR A 20 -20.95 -20.05 19.97
N GLU A 21 -20.73 -18.88 20.58
CA GLU A 21 -20.81 -17.61 19.88
C GLU A 21 -19.57 -17.49 18.98
N SER A 22 -19.74 -17.76 17.67
CA SER A 22 -18.72 -17.39 16.71
C SER A 22 -18.73 -15.86 16.56
N SER A 23 -17.97 -15.16 17.39
CA SER A 23 -17.65 -13.77 17.11
C SER A 23 -16.73 -13.76 15.90
N SER A 24 -17.27 -13.40 14.74
CA SER A 24 -16.44 -12.96 13.63
C SER A 24 -15.68 -11.72 14.11
N ASN A 25 -14.39 -11.87 14.40
CA ASN A 25 -13.47 -10.75 14.56
C ASN A 25 -13.37 -10.09 13.17
N GLU A 26 -14.32 -9.21 12.83
CA GLU A 26 -14.07 -8.22 11.80
C GLU A 26 -13.01 -7.28 12.37
N MET A 27 -11.77 -7.48 11.91
CA MET A 27 -10.69 -6.56 12.23
C MET A 27 -11.06 -5.20 11.64
N GLU A 28 -11.30 -4.22 12.52
CA GLU A 28 -11.67 -2.86 12.13
C GLU A 28 -10.62 -2.28 11.16
N ASP A 29 -11.06 -1.59 10.10
CA ASP A 29 -10.17 -1.03 9.09
C ASP A 29 -9.22 -0.01 9.74
N PRO A 30 -7.90 -0.25 9.78
CA PRO A 30 -6.93 0.61 10.46
C PRO A 30 -6.91 2.05 9.91
N CYS A 31 -7.41 2.28 8.69
CA CYS A 31 -7.54 3.61 8.09
C CYS A 31 -8.74 4.43 8.60
N THR A 32 -9.70 3.81 9.26
CA THR A 32 -10.95 4.48 9.70
C THR A 32 -11.14 4.50 11.21
N VAL A 33 -10.23 3.88 11.98
CA VAL A 33 -10.28 3.88 13.45
C VAL A 33 -10.11 5.29 14.01
N ALA A 34 -11.19 5.86 14.55
CA ALA A 34 -11.16 7.16 15.20
C ALA A 34 -10.31 7.11 16.49
N GLY A 35 -9.32 7.99 16.59
CA GLY A 35 -8.39 8.01 17.73
C GLY A 35 -7.38 6.86 17.74
N GLY A 36 -7.20 6.16 16.61
CA GLY A 36 -6.14 5.16 16.45
C GLY A 36 -4.76 5.77 16.69
N GLY A 37 -3.92 5.07 17.47
CA GLY A 37 -2.54 5.46 17.70
C GLY A 37 -1.65 5.20 16.48
N ALA A 38 -0.34 5.47 16.63
CA ALA A 38 0.64 5.29 15.56
C ALA A 38 0.59 3.90 14.90
N MET A 39 0.29 2.84 15.64
CA MET A 39 0.16 1.49 15.07
C MET A 39 -0.97 1.36 14.05
N ALA A 40 -2.14 1.97 14.30
CA ALA A 40 -3.22 1.99 13.33
C ALA A 40 -2.81 2.81 12.08
N GLY A 41 -2.11 3.93 12.30
CA GLY A 41 -1.52 4.74 11.22
C GLY A 41 -0.59 3.91 10.33
N TYR A 42 0.34 3.15 10.91
CA TYR A 42 1.25 2.28 10.14
C TYR A 42 0.50 1.24 9.31
N LEU A 43 -0.46 0.53 9.91
CA LEU A 43 -1.23 -0.50 9.22
C LEU A 43 -2.04 0.10 8.06
N CYS A 44 -2.60 1.30 8.25
CA CYS A 44 -3.29 2.00 7.19
C CYS A 44 -2.36 2.35 6.02
N VAL A 45 -1.18 2.91 6.31
CA VAL A 45 -0.23 3.29 5.26
C VAL A 45 0.34 2.06 4.56
N GLU A 46 0.61 0.98 5.29
CA GLU A 46 1.03 -0.30 4.70
C GLU A 46 -0.01 -0.84 3.72
N GLN A 47 -1.29 -0.84 4.10
CA GLN A 47 -2.38 -1.25 3.22
C GLN A 47 -2.43 -0.42 1.93
N LYS A 48 -2.33 0.91 2.03
CA LYS A 48 -2.30 1.81 0.87
C LYS A 48 -1.05 1.60 0.01
N MET A 49 0.10 1.37 0.65
CA MET A 49 1.37 1.15 -0.04
C MET A 49 1.35 -0.12 -0.90
N GLN A 50 0.66 -1.18 -0.46
CA GLN A 50 0.48 -2.38 -1.28
C GLN A 50 -0.22 -2.08 -2.62
N GLU A 51 -1.25 -1.24 -2.60
CA GLU A 51 -1.95 -0.81 -3.82
C GLU A 51 -1.08 0.11 -4.69
N ALA A 52 -0.40 1.07 -4.06
CA ALA A 52 0.48 2.01 -4.74
C ALA A 52 1.68 1.32 -5.41
N ASP A 53 2.32 0.35 -4.74
CA ASP A 53 3.42 -0.44 -5.30
C ASP A 53 2.96 -1.29 -6.49
N LYS A 54 1.76 -1.87 -6.41
CA LYS A 54 1.18 -2.60 -7.55
C LYS A 54 0.96 -1.67 -8.75
N ALA A 55 0.43 -0.46 -8.51
CA ALA A 55 0.23 0.54 -9.55
C ALA A 55 1.55 1.05 -10.15
N LEU A 56 2.57 1.29 -9.31
CA LEU A 56 3.90 1.71 -9.74
C LEU A 56 4.54 0.64 -10.63
N ASN A 57 4.49 -0.64 -10.24
CA ASN A 57 5.06 -1.72 -11.03
C ASN A 57 4.33 -1.90 -12.36
N ALA A 58 3.00 -1.83 -12.37
CA ALA A 58 2.22 -1.92 -13.60
C ALA A 58 2.55 -0.76 -14.58
N SER A 59 2.56 0.48 -14.07
CA SER A 59 2.88 1.67 -14.88
C SER A 59 4.33 1.64 -15.38
N TYR A 60 5.29 1.18 -14.57
CA TYR A 60 6.68 1.00 -14.97
C TYR A 60 6.82 0.05 -16.16
N GLN A 61 6.16 -1.12 -16.13
CA GLN A 61 6.20 -2.07 -17.24
C GLN A 61 5.59 -1.48 -18.52
N GLN A 62 4.51 -0.71 -18.39
CA GLN A 62 3.92 -0.02 -19.55
C GLN A 62 4.85 1.08 -20.08
N ALA A 63 5.51 1.84 -19.21
CA ALA A 63 6.51 2.84 -19.60
C ALA A 63 7.66 2.20 -20.37
N ILE A 64 8.20 1.09 -19.89
CA ILE A 64 9.26 0.34 -20.60
C ILE A 64 8.82 -0.01 -22.02
N LYS A 65 7.58 -0.50 -22.23
CA LYS A 65 7.09 -0.83 -23.57
C LYS A 65 7.06 0.39 -24.50
N ARG A 66 6.63 1.55 -24.00
CA ARG A 66 6.62 2.79 -24.78
C ARG A 66 8.03 3.27 -25.11
N ILE A 67 8.92 3.23 -24.11
CA ILE A 67 10.33 3.61 -24.28
C ILE A 67 10.99 2.71 -25.33
N THR A 68 10.72 1.40 -25.34
CA THR A 68 11.24 0.48 -26.36
C THR A 68 10.73 0.83 -27.76
N ALA A 69 9.44 1.17 -27.90
CA ALA A 69 8.90 1.59 -29.19
C ALA A 69 9.53 2.91 -29.68
N GLU A 70 9.80 3.85 -28.77
CA GLU A 70 10.51 5.09 -29.09
C GLU A 70 11.97 4.85 -29.45
N GLU A 71 12.66 3.97 -28.73
CA GLU A 71 14.06 3.61 -28.98
C GLU A 71 14.27 3.01 -30.38
N GLU A 72 13.32 2.18 -30.86
CA GLU A 72 13.32 1.67 -32.24
C GLU A 72 13.13 2.78 -33.28
N TRP A 73 12.31 3.80 -32.99
CA TRP A 73 12.05 4.92 -33.90
C TRP A 73 13.18 5.96 -33.91
N ALA A 74 13.72 6.29 -32.74
CA ALA A 74 14.73 7.31 -32.52
C ALA A 74 16.17 6.80 -32.71
N ASN A 75 16.37 5.48 -32.80
CA ASN A 75 17.68 4.83 -32.85
C ASN A 75 18.62 5.29 -31.70
N ALA A 76 18.09 5.30 -30.47
CA ALA A 76 18.78 5.74 -29.26
C ALA A 76 18.50 4.79 -28.09
N GLU A 77 19.52 4.47 -27.28
CA GLU A 77 19.35 3.60 -26.11
C GLU A 77 18.68 4.34 -24.95
N LEU A 78 17.41 4.04 -24.67
CA LEU A 78 16.59 4.75 -23.69
C LEU A 78 16.17 3.87 -22.52
N VAL A 79 16.01 2.56 -22.73
CA VAL A 79 15.56 1.64 -21.68
C VAL A 79 16.57 1.54 -20.53
N ALA A 80 17.87 1.38 -20.84
CA ALA A 80 18.91 1.25 -19.82
C ALA A 80 19.01 2.47 -18.88
N PRO A 81 19.09 3.72 -19.36
CA PRO A 81 19.11 4.88 -18.49
C PRO A 81 17.81 5.04 -17.70
N PHE A 82 16.64 4.74 -18.27
CA PHE A 82 15.37 4.78 -17.52
C PHE A 82 15.34 3.79 -16.36
N ARG A 83 15.84 2.56 -16.57
CA ARG A 83 16.00 1.55 -15.50
C ARG A 83 16.94 2.03 -14.41
N ALA A 84 18.06 2.67 -14.78
CA ALA A 84 19.00 3.24 -13.83
C ALA A 84 18.36 4.38 -13.02
N ALA A 85 17.63 5.27 -13.69
CA ALA A 85 16.90 6.36 -13.06
C ALA A 85 15.87 5.84 -12.04
N GLN A 86 15.15 4.76 -12.36
CA GLN A 86 14.19 4.19 -11.40
C GLN A 86 14.87 3.60 -10.16
N ARG A 87 16.00 2.91 -10.31
CA ARG A 87 16.77 2.39 -9.16
C ARG A 87 17.31 3.52 -8.28
N ALA A 88 17.83 4.58 -8.89
CA ALA A 88 18.28 5.77 -8.17
C ALA A 88 17.13 6.48 -7.45
N TRP A 89 15.96 6.57 -8.09
CA TRP A 89 14.76 7.15 -7.50
C TRP A 89 14.30 6.40 -6.25
N LEU A 90 14.34 5.07 -6.22
CA LEU A 90 14.01 4.29 -5.02
C LEU A 90 14.91 4.68 -3.84
N LYS A 91 16.23 4.79 -4.09
CA LYS A 91 17.17 5.22 -3.05
C LYS A 91 16.89 6.65 -2.59
N PHE A 92 16.62 7.56 -3.52
CA PHE A 92 16.27 8.94 -3.23
C PHE A 92 15.00 9.01 -2.37
N ARG A 93 13.91 8.34 -2.77
CA ARG A 93 12.65 8.25 -2.01
C ARG A 93 12.91 7.85 -0.57
N ASP A 94 13.64 6.75 -0.38
CA ASP A 94 13.86 6.22 0.97
C ASP A 94 14.68 7.19 1.83
N THR A 95 15.71 7.84 1.27
CA THR A 95 16.52 8.82 2.02
C THR A 95 15.81 10.14 2.26
N GLU A 96 15.01 10.59 1.29
CA GLU A 96 14.23 11.83 1.41
C GLU A 96 13.13 11.66 2.45
N CYS A 97 12.42 10.54 2.43
CA CYS A 97 11.35 10.30 3.39
C CYS A 97 11.85 10.08 4.82
N GLU A 98 13.05 9.52 5.00
CA GLU A 98 13.71 9.50 6.31
C GLU A 98 13.95 10.93 6.83
N PHE A 99 14.56 11.80 6.00
CA PHE A 99 14.77 13.20 6.34
C PHE A 99 13.44 13.93 6.64
N TYR A 100 12.46 13.80 5.75
CA TYR A 100 11.14 14.40 5.90
C TYR A 100 10.49 13.98 7.22
N GLY A 101 10.40 12.68 7.48
CA GLY A 101 9.76 12.14 8.69
C GLY A 101 10.39 12.67 9.97
N LEU A 102 11.74 12.70 10.04
CA LEU A 102 12.48 13.27 11.15
C LEU A 102 12.28 14.79 11.29
N SER A 103 12.11 15.50 10.16
CA SER A 103 11.93 16.96 10.14
C SER A 103 10.54 17.42 10.60
N THR A 104 9.54 16.54 10.58
CA THR A 104 8.14 16.89 10.96
C THR A 104 7.98 17.30 12.43
N GLY A 105 8.93 16.96 13.30
CA GLY A 105 8.80 17.11 14.74
C GLY A 105 7.86 16.09 15.39
N ALA A 106 7.35 15.12 14.64
CA ALA A 106 6.62 13.98 15.18
C ALA A 106 7.50 13.18 16.16
N ASN A 107 6.88 12.60 17.18
CA ASN A 107 7.57 11.85 18.23
C ASN A 107 7.05 10.41 18.36
N GLY A 108 7.87 9.56 18.99
CA GLY A 108 7.55 8.16 19.18
C GLY A 108 7.27 7.45 17.84
N GLY A 109 6.22 6.61 17.82
CA GLY A 109 5.84 5.87 16.62
C GLY A 109 5.34 6.75 15.46
N TRP A 110 4.96 8.01 15.70
CA TRP A 110 4.43 8.87 14.64
C TRP A 110 5.50 9.31 13.63
N THR A 111 6.78 9.36 14.04
CA THR A 111 7.88 9.68 13.12
C THR A 111 7.90 8.71 11.94
N GLY A 112 7.82 7.40 12.17
CA GLY A 112 7.86 6.48 11.05
C GLY A 112 6.53 6.33 10.32
N VAL A 113 5.37 6.68 10.93
CA VAL A 113 4.13 6.89 10.14
C VAL A 113 4.36 7.97 9.08
N GLN A 114 4.98 9.09 9.47
CA GLN A 114 5.30 10.18 8.53
C GLN A 114 6.31 9.76 7.45
N ILE A 115 7.30 8.91 7.79
CA ILE A 115 8.24 8.34 6.80
C ILE A 115 7.48 7.51 5.76
N GLU A 116 6.59 6.62 6.20
CA GLU A 116 5.85 5.75 5.29
C GLU A 116 4.80 6.52 4.46
N GLU A 117 4.14 7.53 5.04
CA GLU A 117 3.22 8.42 4.29
C GLU A 117 3.95 9.17 3.17
N CYS A 118 5.17 9.66 3.44
CA CYS A 118 6.02 10.26 2.40
C CYS A 118 6.32 9.28 1.28
N LYS A 119 6.71 8.03 1.61
CA LYS A 119 7.03 7.01 0.60
C LYS A 119 5.81 6.70 -0.27
N LEU A 120 4.62 6.61 0.33
CA LEU A 120 3.36 6.43 -0.37
C LEU A 120 3.12 7.57 -1.37
N ALA A 121 3.17 8.82 -0.91
CA ALA A 121 2.92 9.99 -1.75
C ALA A 121 3.90 10.06 -2.95
N MET A 122 5.20 9.84 -2.70
CA MET A 122 6.20 9.82 -3.77
C MET A 122 5.97 8.66 -4.76
N THR A 123 5.50 7.51 -4.29
CA THR A 123 5.20 6.33 -5.12
C THR A 123 4.01 6.59 -6.04
N GLU A 124 2.97 7.24 -5.54
CA GLU A 124 1.83 7.69 -6.35
C GLU A 124 2.25 8.73 -7.40
N GLU A 125 3.11 9.69 -7.04
CA GLU A 125 3.64 10.68 -7.97
C GLU A 125 4.50 10.03 -9.07
N ARG A 126 5.35 9.08 -8.70
CA ARG A 126 6.20 8.35 -9.67
C ARG A 126 5.36 7.53 -10.64
N THR A 127 4.25 6.97 -10.17
CA THR A 127 3.27 6.29 -11.02
C THR A 127 2.68 7.25 -12.06
N LYS A 128 2.32 8.48 -11.68
CA LYS A 128 1.85 9.51 -12.62
C LYS A 128 2.93 9.86 -13.66
N TYR A 129 4.18 10.02 -13.22
CA TYR A 129 5.29 10.25 -14.13
C TYR A 129 5.42 9.11 -15.16
N PHE A 130 5.43 7.85 -14.73
CA PHE A 130 5.49 6.71 -15.65
C PHE A 130 4.33 6.68 -16.64
N ASN A 131 3.13 7.03 -16.20
CA ASN A 131 1.97 7.15 -17.08
C ASN A 131 2.04 8.31 -18.07
N SER A 132 2.96 9.26 -17.92
CA SER A 132 3.17 10.38 -18.86
C SER A 132 4.31 10.14 -19.86
N VAL A 133 5.26 9.25 -19.52
CA VAL A 133 6.42 8.97 -20.37
C VAL A 133 5.96 8.48 -21.74
N PHE A 134 6.26 9.25 -22.80
CA PHE A 134 5.88 8.97 -24.19
C PHE A 134 4.36 8.80 -24.43
N TYR A 135 3.53 9.41 -23.57
CA TYR A 135 2.13 9.72 -23.83
C TYR A 135 1.99 11.24 -23.73
N LEU A 136 2.33 11.95 -24.81
CA LEU A 136 1.98 13.37 -24.96
C LEU A 136 0.53 13.49 -25.42
#